data_AF-A0A2V6N9A8-F1
#
_entry.id   AF-A0A2V6N9A8-F1
#
_cell.length_a   1.000
_cell.length_b   1.000
_cell.length_c   1.000
_cell.angle_alpha   90.00
_cell.angle_beta   90.00
_cell.angle_gamma   90.00
#
_symmetry.space_group_name_H-M   'P 1'
#
loop_
_entity.id
_entity.type
_entity.pdbx_description
1 polymer ?
#
loop_
_entity_poly.entity_id
_entity_poly.type
_entity_poly.pdbx_seq_one_letter_code
_entity_poly.pdbx_strand_id
1 'polypeptide(L)'
;MQVKASEKLNIGFVRRGFSPSGGAEAYLRRVAGALAAAGHEATLFATKDWPQEEWTSGRIIRIEEEGPIAFADELERIDPRKNCDLLVSLERVWRCDFFRAGDGVHRAWLERKAQFEARLTKIVRRFNPKHDALLRLEKALLGDGGARRVIANSAMVRNEIVRHYGFADDAIDLIRNGVRVSDFGPAPRKRAAARAQLRIGPDEIAVLFLGSGWE
;
A
#
# COMPACT_ATOMS: atom_id res chain seq x y z
N MET A 1 -29.39 7.70 -5.79
CA MET A 1 -29.35 6.69 -4.70
C MET A 1 -29.17 7.44 -3.39
N GLN A 2 -30.20 7.51 -2.56
CA GLN A 2 -30.05 7.97 -1.19
C GLN A 2 -29.34 6.85 -0.42
N VAL A 3 -28.06 7.05 -0.11
CA VAL A 3 -27.34 6.24 0.86
C VAL A 3 -28.01 6.52 2.20
N LYS A 4 -28.66 5.52 2.80
CA LYS A 4 -29.12 5.62 4.20
C LYS A 4 -27.92 6.11 5.03
N ALA A 5 -28.11 7.08 5.91
CA ALA A 5 -27.05 7.53 6.80
C ALA A 5 -26.56 6.31 7.59
N SER A 6 -25.42 5.77 7.19
CA SER A 6 -24.72 4.73 7.93
C SER A 6 -24.29 5.34 9.25
N GLU A 7 -24.28 4.52 10.30
CA GLU A 7 -23.65 4.90 11.56
C GLU A 7 -22.25 5.48 11.29
N LYS A 8 -21.91 6.56 11.99
CA LYS A 8 -20.62 7.23 11.81
C LYS A 8 -19.52 6.31 12.33
N LEU A 9 -18.79 5.70 11.41
CA LEU A 9 -17.61 4.88 11.69
C LEU A 9 -16.33 5.72 11.76
N ASN A 10 -15.39 5.29 12.58
CA ASN A 10 -13.99 5.68 12.57
C ASN A 10 -13.14 4.55 12.00
N ILE A 11 -12.53 4.78 10.84
CA ILE A 11 -11.70 3.80 10.13
C ILE A 11 -10.23 4.05 10.46
N GLY A 12 -9.57 3.05 11.03
CA GLY A 12 -8.14 3.03 11.28
C GLY A 12 -7.38 2.64 10.03
N PHE A 13 -6.41 3.45 9.60
CA PHE A 13 -5.49 3.15 8.53
C PHE A 13 -4.10 2.90 9.06
N VAL A 14 -3.40 1.89 8.56
CA VAL A 14 -2.02 1.59 8.96
C VAL A 14 -1.08 1.80 7.79
N ARG A 15 -0.04 2.62 8.00
CA ARG A 15 1.02 2.83 7.00
C ARG A 15 2.34 3.16 7.68
N ARG A 16 3.40 2.42 7.34
CA ARG A 16 4.76 2.63 7.88
C ARG A 16 5.59 3.46 6.91
N GLY A 17 6.21 4.50 7.42
CA GLY A 17 6.97 5.49 6.66
C GLY A 17 6.08 6.46 5.89
N PHE A 18 6.71 7.52 5.38
CA PHE A 18 6.08 8.47 4.47
C PHE A 18 6.94 8.76 3.24
N SER A 19 6.29 8.81 2.07
CA SER A 19 6.89 9.30 0.83
C SER A 19 5.96 10.30 0.15
N PRO A 20 6.42 11.55 -0.14
CA PRO A 20 5.57 12.56 -0.78
C PRO A 20 5.16 12.16 -2.21
N SER A 21 5.99 11.37 -2.90
CA SER A 21 5.74 10.86 -4.25
C SER A 21 5.21 9.41 -4.26
N GLY A 22 4.94 8.83 -3.10
CA GLY A 22 4.54 7.43 -2.97
C GLY A 22 3.10 7.17 -3.36
N GLY A 23 2.88 6.08 -4.12
CA GLY A 23 1.57 5.68 -4.61
C GLY A 23 0.61 5.22 -3.50
N ALA A 24 1.14 4.57 -2.46
CA ALA A 24 0.38 4.08 -1.32
C ALA A 24 -0.15 5.24 -0.46
N GLU A 25 0.69 6.24 -0.21
CA GLU A 25 0.37 7.48 0.51
C GLU A 25 -0.68 8.29 -0.24
N ALA A 26 -0.51 8.42 -1.57
CA ALA A 26 -1.50 9.08 -2.40
C ALA A 26 -2.84 8.33 -2.40
N TYR A 27 -2.84 6.99 -2.47
CA TYR A 27 -4.05 6.18 -2.36
C TYR A 27 -4.74 6.38 -1.00
N LEU A 28 -3.96 6.28 0.08
CA LEU A 28 -4.43 6.40 1.45
C LEU A 28 -5.13 7.75 1.70
N ARG A 29 -4.48 8.87 1.33
CA ARG A 29 -5.08 10.21 1.46
C ARG A 29 -6.38 10.35 0.65
N ARG A 30 -6.45 9.75 -0.54
CA ARG A 30 -7.68 9.79 -1.37
C ARG A 30 -8.83 9.03 -0.72
N VAL A 31 -8.57 7.83 -0.21
CA VAL A 31 -9.61 7.01 0.44
C VAL A 31 -10.06 7.66 1.74
N ALA A 32 -9.13 8.12 2.57
CA ALA A 32 -9.44 8.80 3.82
C ALA A 32 -10.25 10.09 3.60
N GLY A 33 -9.87 10.90 2.61
CA GLY A 33 -10.63 12.11 2.24
C GLY A 33 -12.03 11.81 1.73
N ALA A 34 -12.21 10.74 0.94
CA ALA A 34 -13.53 10.32 0.46
C ALA A 34 -14.43 9.80 1.60
N LEU A 35 -13.85 9.06 2.57
CA LEU A 35 -14.57 8.60 3.75
C LEU A 35 -14.98 9.78 4.65
N ALA A 36 -14.08 10.75 4.86
CA ALA A 36 -14.39 11.97 5.60
C ALA A 36 -15.52 12.76 4.93
N ALA A 37 -15.49 12.91 3.60
CA ALA A 37 -16.56 13.55 2.84
C ALA A 37 -17.90 12.79 2.91
N ALA A 38 -17.87 11.47 3.14
CA ALA A 38 -19.05 10.64 3.37
C ALA A 38 -19.56 10.69 4.83
N GLY A 39 -18.91 11.46 5.72
CA GLY A 39 -19.31 11.63 7.12
C GLY A 39 -18.66 10.67 8.11
N HIS A 40 -17.65 9.89 7.68
CA HIS A 40 -16.88 9.00 8.54
C HIS A 40 -15.63 9.70 9.11
N GLU A 41 -14.99 9.09 10.11
CA GLU A 41 -13.69 9.52 10.64
C GLU A 41 -12.56 8.61 10.16
N ALA A 42 -11.34 9.15 10.10
CA ALA A 42 -10.15 8.38 9.79
C ALA A 42 -9.04 8.60 10.83
N THR A 43 -8.55 7.51 11.42
CA THR A 43 -7.39 7.50 12.33
C THR A 43 -6.21 6.87 11.60
N LEU A 44 -5.06 7.55 11.53
CA LEU A 44 -3.85 6.99 10.92
C LEU A 44 -2.91 6.44 11.99
N PHE A 45 -2.53 5.18 11.90
CA PHE A 45 -1.42 4.57 12.63
C PHE A 45 -0.18 4.59 11.74
N ALA A 46 0.79 5.44 12.06
CA ALA A 46 1.98 5.63 11.24
C ALA A 46 3.22 5.90 12.08
N THR A 47 4.38 5.72 11.45
CA THR A 47 5.66 6.12 12.06
C THR A 47 5.76 7.64 12.19
N LYS A 48 6.70 8.10 13.03
CA LYS A 48 6.91 9.52 13.34
C LYS A 48 7.23 10.42 12.15
N ASP A 49 7.76 9.85 11.06
CA ASP A 49 8.17 10.56 9.85
C ASP A 49 6.99 11.00 8.96
N TRP A 50 5.76 10.57 9.24
CA TRP A 50 4.58 11.07 8.53
C TRP A 50 4.28 12.54 8.88
N PRO A 51 4.32 13.52 7.96
CA PRO A 51 4.08 14.93 8.32
C PRO A 51 2.62 15.18 8.73
N GLN A 52 2.38 16.04 9.71
CA GLN A 52 1.03 16.30 10.22
C GLN A 52 0.14 16.93 9.14
N GLU A 53 0.71 17.84 8.35
CA GLU A 53 0.09 18.52 7.22
C GLU A 53 -0.33 17.57 6.08
N GLU A 54 0.26 16.39 6.02
CA GLU A 54 -0.02 15.36 5.01
C GLU A 54 -1.19 14.45 5.39
N TRP A 55 -1.78 14.63 6.58
CA TRP A 55 -2.98 13.92 7.03
C TRP A 55 -4.05 14.89 7.53
N THR A 56 -5.03 15.16 6.67
CA THR A 56 -6.12 16.10 6.96
C THR A 56 -7.44 15.41 7.31
N SER A 57 -7.49 14.08 7.30
CA SER A 57 -8.72 13.29 7.46
C SER A 57 -9.03 12.85 8.89
N GLY A 58 -8.24 13.30 9.87
CA GLY A 58 -8.45 13.03 11.29
C GLY A 58 -7.13 13.03 12.06
N ARG A 59 -7.03 12.17 13.08
CA ARG A 59 -5.85 12.10 13.95
C ARG A 59 -4.79 11.14 13.43
N ILE A 60 -3.54 11.35 13.85
CA ILE A 60 -2.44 10.40 13.69
C ILE A 60 -2.06 9.84 15.07
N ILE A 61 -1.99 8.53 15.19
CA ILE A 61 -1.36 7.80 16.30
C ILE A 61 0.04 7.39 15.84
N ARG A 62 1.05 7.83 16.59
CA ARG A 62 2.46 7.59 16.26
C ARG A 62 2.94 6.27 16.85
N ILE A 63 3.61 5.48 16.01
CA ILE A 63 4.33 4.27 16.39
C ILE A 63 5.82 4.57 16.22
N GLU A 64 6.58 4.51 17.31
CA GLU A 64 8.00 4.88 17.32
C GLU A 64 8.90 3.87 16.60
N GLU A 65 8.42 2.64 16.44
CA GLU A 65 9.17 1.53 15.86
C GLU A 65 9.24 1.60 14.32
N GLU A 66 10.46 1.62 13.77
CA GLU A 66 10.67 1.74 12.32
C GLU A 66 10.79 0.38 11.60
N GLY A 67 11.17 -0.68 12.34
CA GLY A 67 11.32 -2.04 11.81
C GLY A 67 9.98 -2.71 11.55
N PRO A 68 9.82 -3.56 10.50
CA PRO A 68 8.52 -4.15 10.17
C PRO A 68 7.88 -4.95 11.31
N ILE A 69 8.67 -5.78 12.00
CA ILE A 69 8.20 -6.60 13.12
C ILE A 69 7.89 -5.73 14.34
N ALA A 70 8.82 -4.87 14.74
CA ALA A 70 8.63 -4.00 15.90
C ALA A 70 7.43 -3.05 15.72
N PHE A 71 7.22 -2.52 14.52
CA PHE A 71 6.03 -1.73 14.18
C PHE A 71 4.74 -2.56 14.32
N ALA A 72 4.74 -3.81 13.85
CA ALA A 72 3.58 -4.70 13.96
C ALA A 72 3.30 -5.11 15.42
N ASP A 73 4.35 -5.39 16.20
CA ASP A 73 4.27 -5.70 17.63
C ASP A 73 3.69 -4.51 18.41
N GLU A 74 4.18 -3.30 18.14
CA GLU A 74 3.71 -2.09 18.80
C GLU A 74 2.26 -1.77 18.40
N LEU A 75 1.90 -1.92 17.13
CA LEU A 75 0.51 -1.78 16.67
C LEU A 75 -0.42 -2.75 17.41
N GLU A 76 -0.03 -4.01 17.60
CA GLU A 76 -0.82 -4.97 18.35
C GLU A 76 -0.94 -4.60 19.83
N ARG A 77 0.17 -4.14 20.44
CA ARG A 77 0.22 -3.73 21.85
C ARG A 77 -0.71 -2.55 22.16
N ILE A 78 -0.78 -1.54 21.28
CA ILE A 78 -1.64 -0.37 21.50
C ILE A 78 -3.13 -0.66 21.28
N ASP A 79 -3.47 -1.84 20.77
CA ASP A 79 -4.82 -2.31 20.48
C ASP A 79 -5.63 -1.28 19.64
N PRO A 80 -5.50 -1.33 18.30
CA PRO A 80 -6.08 -0.32 17.42
C PRO A 80 -7.61 -0.28 17.51
N ARG A 81 -8.27 -1.34 18.01
CA ARG A 81 -9.72 -1.39 18.20
C ARG A 81 -10.22 -0.42 19.27
N LYS A 82 -9.36 0.04 20.18
CA LYS A 82 -9.66 1.14 21.11
C LYS A 82 -9.77 2.49 20.42
N ASN A 83 -9.32 2.56 19.17
CA ASN A 83 -9.04 3.80 18.45
C ASN A 83 -9.78 3.89 17.11
N CYS A 84 -10.44 2.82 16.67
CA CYS A 84 -11.22 2.74 15.44
C CYS A 84 -12.17 1.53 15.45
N ASP A 85 -13.23 1.57 14.64
CA ASP A 85 -14.20 0.49 14.49
C ASP A 85 -13.69 -0.61 13.55
N LEU A 86 -12.93 -0.21 12.52
CA LEU A 86 -12.35 -1.08 11.49
C LEU A 86 -10.89 -0.71 11.23
N LEU A 87 -10.02 -1.71 11.16
CA LEU A 87 -8.61 -1.53 10.83
C LEU A 87 -8.30 -1.96 9.39
N VAL A 88 -7.92 -0.99 8.56
CA VAL A 88 -7.47 -1.16 7.18
C VAL A 88 -5.95 -0.97 7.12
N SER A 89 -5.21 -2.06 6.91
CA SER A 89 -3.76 -1.99 6.81
C SER A 89 -3.28 -1.91 5.37
N LEU A 90 -2.43 -0.93 5.06
CA LEU A 90 -1.65 -0.87 3.81
C LEU A 90 -0.24 -1.45 4.01
N GLU A 91 0.09 -1.85 5.23
CA GLU A 91 1.36 -2.46 5.60
C GLU A 91 1.15 -3.91 6.06
N ARG A 92 2.21 -4.73 5.98
CA ARG A 92 2.18 -6.07 6.56
C ARG A 92 2.29 -5.96 8.08
N VAL A 93 1.27 -6.43 8.79
CA VAL A 93 1.12 -6.39 10.27
C VAL A 93 0.57 -7.72 10.76
N TRP A 94 0.45 -7.96 12.06
CA TRP A 94 -0.04 -9.26 12.54
C TRP A 94 -1.50 -9.50 12.18
N ARG A 95 -2.37 -8.51 12.41
CA ARG A 95 -3.81 -8.65 12.27
C ARG A 95 -4.47 -7.35 11.79
N CYS A 96 -5.51 -7.46 10.96
CA CYS A 96 -6.37 -6.35 10.56
C CYS A 96 -7.72 -6.83 10.02
N ASP A 97 -8.70 -5.93 9.94
CA ASP A 97 -9.99 -6.25 9.31
C ASP A 97 -9.84 -6.31 7.79
N PHE A 98 -9.11 -5.36 7.20
CA PHE A 98 -8.83 -5.34 5.76
C PHE A 98 -7.34 -5.13 5.48
N PHE A 99 -6.73 -6.04 4.73
CA PHE A 99 -5.37 -5.84 4.22
C PHE A 99 -5.40 -5.37 2.76
N ARG A 100 -4.90 -4.16 2.49
CA ARG A 100 -4.76 -3.62 1.15
C ARG A 100 -3.41 -4.06 0.58
N ALA A 101 -3.43 -5.09 -0.26
CA ALA A 101 -2.25 -5.60 -0.95
C ALA A 101 -1.83 -4.67 -2.11
N GLY A 102 -1.24 -3.52 -1.78
CA GLY A 102 -0.74 -2.51 -2.72
C GLY A 102 0.64 -2.85 -3.28
N ASP A 103 1.51 -3.41 -2.44
CA ASP A 103 2.92 -3.66 -2.74
C ASP A 103 3.19 -5.03 -3.41
N GLY A 104 2.13 -5.72 -3.81
CA GLY A 104 2.19 -7.09 -4.31
C GLY A 104 2.52 -8.13 -3.24
N VAL A 105 2.81 -9.36 -3.66
CA VAL A 105 3.17 -10.47 -2.77
C VAL A 105 4.69 -10.57 -2.69
N HIS A 106 5.25 -10.39 -1.48
CA HIS A 106 6.69 -10.35 -1.25
C HIS A 106 7.33 -11.68 -1.58
N ARG A 107 6.70 -12.81 -1.22
CA ARG A 107 7.15 -14.14 -1.64
C ARG A 107 7.25 -14.29 -3.16
N ALA A 108 6.24 -13.84 -3.90
CA ALA A 108 6.25 -13.90 -5.36
C ALA A 108 7.35 -13.00 -5.96
N TRP A 109 7.57 -11.82 -5.37
CA TRP A 109 8.70 -10.95 -5.75
C TRP A 109 10.06 -11.62 -5.49
N LEU A 110 10.23 -12.29 -4.34
CA LEU A 110 11.45 -13.05 -4.04
C LEU A 110 11.71 -14.13 -5.10
N GLU A 111 10.69 -14.91 -5.42
CA GLU A 111 10.74 -16.00 -6.41
C GLU A 111 11.11 -15.48 -7.80
N ARG A 112 10.51 -14.37 -8.26
CA ARG A 112 10.85 -13.72 -9.54
C ARG A 112 12.28 -13.22 -9.57
N LYS A 113 12.68 -12.45 -8.55
CA LYS A 113 14.05 -11.89 -8.50
C LYS A 113 15.09 -13.01 -8.50
N ALA A 114 14.82 -14.13 -7.84
CA ALA A 114 15.71 -15.29 -7.82
C ALA A 114 15.89 -15.99 -9.19
N GLN A 115 15.06 -15.70 -10.20
CA GLN A 115 15.23 -16.21 -11.56
C GLN A 115 16.30 -15.44 -12.35
N PHE A 116 16.60 -14.21 -11.94
CA PHE A 116 17.56 -13.31 -12.60
C PHE A 116 18.88 -13.16 -11.83
N GLU A 117 19.01 -13.75 -10.63
CA GLU A 117 20.20 -13.69 -9.78
C GLU A 117 21.15 -14.88 -9.99
N ALA A 118 22.47 -14.63 -9.93
CA ALA A 118 23.47 -15.68 -9.86
C ALA A 118 23.31 -16.54 -8.60
N ARG A 119 23.74 -17.81 -8.65
CA ARG A 119 23.53 -18.78 -7.56
C ARG A 119 24.11 -18.35 -6.20
N LEU A 120 25.21 -17.61 -6.18
CA LEU A 120 25.86 -17.13 -4.96
C LEU A 120 25.10 -15.97 -4.28
N THR A 121 24.57 -15.02 -5.04
CA THR A 121 23.76 -13.91 -4.50
C THR A 121 22.43 -14.41 -3.91
N LYS A 122 21.90 -15.52 -4.44
CA LYS A 122 20.72 -16.20 -3.89
C LYS A 122 20.90 -16.71 -2.46
N ILE A 123 22.10 -17.16 -2.09
CA ILE A 123 22.40 -17.68 -0.74
C ILE A 123 22.49 -16.52 0.26
N VAL A 124 23.25 -15.48 -0.06
CA VAL A 124 23.43 -14.30 0.82
C VAL A 124 22.08 -13.61 1.09
N ARG A 125 21.21 -13.52 0.09
CA ARG A 125 19.87 -12.92 0.23
C ARG A 125 18.94 -13.68 1.15
N ARG A 126 19.09 -15.01 1.26
CA ARG A 126 18.30 -15.83 2.21
C ARG A 126 18.57 -15.45 3.67
N PHE A 127 19.71 -14.80 3.93
CA PHE A 127 20.08 -14.28 5.26
C PHE A 127 19.71 -12.82 5.49
N ASN A 128 18.93 -12.17 4.60
CA ASN A 128 18.49 -10.79 4.83
C ASN A 128 17.35 -10.75 5.85
N PRO A 129 17.57 -10.20 7.08
CA PRO A 129 16.58 -10.22 8.15
C PRO A 129 15.30 -9.44 7.80
N LYS A 130 15.39 -8.45 6.91
CA LYS A 130 14.22 -7.69 6.45
C LYS A 130 13.30 -8.55 5.57
N HIS A 131 13.84 -9.46 4.77
CA HIS A 131 13.02 -10.37 3.96
C HIS A 131 12.32 -11.40 4.83
N ASP A 132 13.01 -11.94 5.84
CA ASP A 132 12.40 -12.84 6.81
C ASP A 132 11.24 -12.17 7.57
N ALA A 133 11.48 -10.96 8.09
CA ALA A 133 10.46 -10.14 8.74
C ALA A 133 9.21 -9.95 7.87
N LEU A 134 9.39 -9.55 6.61
CA LEU A 134 8.28 -9.34 5.68
C LEU A 134 7.55 -10.65 5.33
N LEU A 135 8.27 -11.76 5.14
CA LEU A 135 7.66 -13.07 4.89
C LEU A 135 6.85 -13.58 6.09
N ARG A 136 7.33 -13.35 7.31
CA ARG A 136 6.63 -13.70 8.55
C ARG A 136 5.32 -12.93 8.68
N LEU A 137 5.35 -11.60 8.51
CA LEU A 137 4.16 -10.76 8.55
C LEU A 137 3.19 -11.06 7.40
N GLU A 138 3.71 -11.33 6.20
CA GLU A 138 2.91 -11.72 5.04
C GLU A 138 2.21 -13.07 5.29
N LYS A 139 2.91 -14.05 5.86
CA LYS A 139 2.32 -15.33 6.26
C LYS A 139 1.26 -15.15 7.34
N ALA A 140 1.51 -14.30 8.34
CA ALA A 140 0.53 -14.04 9.39
C ALA A 140 -0.79 -13.49 8.80
N LEU A 141 -0.72 -12.49 7.92
CA LEU A 141 -1.92 -11.91 7.30
C LEU A 141 -2.63 -12.86 6.35
N LEU A 142 -1.88 -13.51 5.46
CA LEU A 142 -2.44 -14.18 4.29
C LEU A 142 -2.55 -15.70 4.44
N GLY A 143 -1.75 -16.31 5.32
CA GLY A 143 -1.72 -17.76 5.53
C GLY A 143 -2.29 -18.20 6.88
N ASP A 144 -2.12 -17.39 7.92
CA ASP A 144 -2.46 -17.76 9.30
C ASP A 144 -3.73 -17.02 9.82
N GLY A 145 -4.49 -16.38 8.93
CA GLY A 145 -5.79 -15.77 9.25
C GLY A 145 -5.72 -14.38 9.90
N GLY A 146 -4.59 -13.67 9.79
CA GLY A 146 -4.44 -12.33 10.34
C GLY A 146 -5.29 -11.27 9.66
N ALA A 147 -5.53 -11.37 8.35
CA ALA A 147 -6.47 -10.51 7.63
C ALA A 147 -7.85 -11.17 7.51
N ARG A 148 -8.93 -10.44 7.85
CA ARG A 148 -10.30 -10.95 7.63
C ARG A 148 -10.72 -10.88 6.17
N ARG A 149 -10.37 -9.78 5.49
CA ARG A 149 -10.53 -9.61 4.04
C ARG A 149 -9.30 -8.97 3.44
N VAL A 150 -9.10 -9.19 2.14
CA VAL A 150 -7.98 -8.62 1.38
C VAL A 150 -8.50 -7.79 0.23
N ILE A 151 -7.92 -6.61 0.03
CA ILE A 151 -8.17 -5.76 -1.13
C ILE A 151 -6.96 -5.83 -2.07
N ALA A 152 -7.08 -6.59 -3.16
CA ALA A 152 -6.03 -6.76 -4.16
C ALA A 152 -6.04 -5.61 -5.19
N ASN A 153 -4.86 -5.07 -5.51
CA ASN A 153 -4.73 -3.98 -6.49
C ASN A 153 -4.87 -4.44 -7.96
N SER A 154 -4.78 -5.74 -8.21
CA SER A 154 -4.68 -6.34 -9.53
C SER A 154 -5.04 -7.82 -9.47
N ALA A 155 -5.45 -8.37 -10.63
CA ALA A 155 -5.71 -9.80 -10.77
C ALA A 155 -4.44 -10.63 -10.52
N MET A 156 -3.27 -10.10 -10.89
CA MET A 156 -1.98 -10.74 -10.62
C MET A 156 -1.77 -10.94 -9.12
N VAL A 157 -1.91 -9.87 -8.32
CA VAL A 157 -1.74 -9.94 -6.86
C VAL A 157 -2.79 -10.83 -6.22
N ARG A 158 -4.06 -10.75 -6.64
CA ARG A 158 -5.10 -11.69 -6.18
C ARG A 158 -4.67 -13.15 -6.38
N ASN A 159 -4.26 -13.50 -7.60
CA ASN A 159 -3.88 -14.86 -7.95
C ASN A 159 -2.63 -15.33 -7.19
N GLU A 160 -1.66 -14.44 -6.95
CA GLU A 160 -0.48 -14.74 -6.13
C GLU A 160 -0.85 -15.02 -4.67
N ILE A 161 -1.75 -14.23 -4.09
CA ILE A 161 -2.19 -14.41 -2.70
C ILE A 161 -2.84 -15.80 -2.54
N VAL A 162 -3.78 -16.15 -3.43
CA VAL A 162 -4.42 -17.47 -3.44
C VAL A 162 -3.37 -18.58 -3.62
N ARG A 163 -2.48 -18.44 -4.60
CA ARG A 163 -1.48 -19.48 -4.92
C ARG A 163 -0.47 -19.71 -3.79
N HIS A 164 0.05 -18.64 -3.18
CA HIS A 164 1.16 -18.73 -2.24
C HIS A 164 0.73 -18.97 -0.79
N TYR A 165 -0.50 -18.57 -0.44
CA TYR A 165 -0.98 -18.59 0.93
C TYR A 165 -2.31 -19.34 1.11
N GLY A 166 -3.00 -19.72 0.02
CA GLY A 166 -4.28 -20.41 0.11
C GLY A 166 -5.40 -19.54 0.68
N PHE A 167 -5.26 -18.21 0.67
CA PHE A 167 -6.29 -17.31 1.16
C PHE A 167 -7.58 -17.49 0.36
N ALA A 168 -8.71 -17.48 1.05
CA ALA A 168 -10.01 -17.76 0.45
C ALA A 168 -10.36 -16.71 -0.63
N ASP A 169 -10.66 -17.18 -1.85
CA ASP A 169 -10.82 -16.33 -3.03
C ASP A 169 -12.03 -15.38 -2.95
N ASP A 170 -13.07 -15.79 -2.21
CA ASP A 170 -14.29 -15.03 -1.90
C ASP A 170 -14.10 -13.97 -0.80
N ALA A 171 -13.00 -14.05 -0.05
CA ALA A 171 -12.55 -13.04 0.90
C ALA A 171 -11.57 -12.01 0.28
N ILE A 172 -11.34 -12.06 -1.03
CA ILE A 172 -10.49 -11.12 -1.77
C ILE A 172 -11.33 -10.22 -2.69
N ASP A 173 -11.34 -8.93 -2.40
CA ASP A 173 -11.97 -7.90 -3.23
C ASP A 173 -10.95 -7.31 -4.21
N LEU A 174 -11.23 -7.38 -5.52
CA LEU A 174 -10.37 -6.80 -6.56
C LEU A 174 -10.71 -5.31 -6.78
N ILE A 175 -9.97 -4.42 -6.11
CA ILE A 175 -10.12 -2.96 -6.23
C ILE A 175 -8.82 -2.36 -6.80
N ARG A 176 -8.86 -2.02 -8.09
CA ARG A 176 -7.72 -1.40 -8.78
C ARG A 176 -7.47 0.01 -8.27
N ASN A 177 -6.21 0.44 -8.33
CA ASN A 177 -5.86 1.82 -8.01
C ASN A 177 -6.54 2.79 -8.98
N GLY A 178 -7.26 3.77 -8.43
CA GLY A 178 -7.81 4.88 -9.19
C GLY A 178 -6.80 6.01 -9.37
N VAL A 179 -6.91 6.72 -10.50
CA VAL A 179 -6.20 7.97 -10.80
C VAL A 179 -7.20 9.09 -11.07
N ARG A 180 -6.82 10.34 -10.80
CA ARG A 180 -7.65 11.49 -11.19
C ARG A 180 -7.54 11.70 -12.68
N VAL A 181 -8.56 11.30 -13.43
CA VAL A 181 -8.57 11.37 -14.90
C VAL A 181 -8.32 12.79 -15.42
N SER A 182 -8.77 13.81 -14.68
CA SER A 182 -8.51 15.23 -14.97
C SER A 182 -7.02 15.57 -15.09
N ASP A 183 -6.15 14.85 -14.39
CA ASP A 183 -4.71 15.09 -14.38
C ASP A 183 -4.00 14.43 -15.58
N PHE A 184 -4.61 13.40 -16.17
CA PHE A 184 -4.00 12.53 -17.18
C PHE A 184 -4.64 12.65 -18.58
N GLY A 185 -5.41 13.72 -18.83
CA GLY A 185 -5.99 14.00 -20.14
C GLY A 185 -4.98 14.53 -21.17
N PRO A 186 -5.36 14.61 -22.46
CA PRO A 186 -4.53 15.22 -23.50
C PRO A 186 -4.12 16.65 -23.13
N ALA A 187 -2.81 16.93 -23.13
CA ALA A 187 -2.27 18.25 -22.83
C ALA A 187 -1.30 18.73 -23.92
N PRO A 188 -1.78 19.10 -25.13
CA PRO A 188 -0.93 19.41 -26.28
C PRO A 188 0.12 20.50 -26.02
N ARG A 189 -0.28 21.56 -25.29
CA ARG A 189 0.63 22.65 -24.90
C ARG A 189 1.72 22.17 -23.93
N LYS A 190 1.36 21.38 -22.92
CA LYS A 190 2.35 20.79 -21.98
C LYS A 190 3.29 19.83 -22.70
N ARG A 191 2.77 19.03 -23.64
CA ARG A 191 3.57 18.12 -24.48
C ARG A 191 4.59 18.89 -25.33
N ALA A 192 4.16 19.93 -26.05
CA ALA A 192 5.05 20.73 -26.88
C ALA A 192 6.14 21.41 -26.04
N ALA A 193 5.77 22.00 -24.89
CA ALA A 193 6.72 22.62 -23.97
C ALA A 193 7.75 21.62 -23.41
N ALA A 194 7.31 20.45 -22.93
CA ALA A 194 8.21 19.42 -22.40
C ALA A 194 9.19 18.91 -23.46
N ARG A 195 8.72 18.70 -24.70
CA ARG A 195 9.58 18.30 -25.82
C ARG A 195 10.61 19.35 -26.19
N ALA A 196 10.20 20.62 -26.26
CA ALA A 196 11.12 21.72 -26.49
C ALA A 196 12.20 21.81 -25.40
N GLN A 197 11.81 21.68 -24.12
CA GLN A 197 12.75 21.65 -22.99
C GLN A 197 13.75 20.50 -23.07
N LEU A 198 13.31 19.32 -23.51
CA LEU A 198 14.14 18.13 -23.67
C LEU A 198 14.83 18.04 -25.04
N ARG A 199 14.66 19.04 -25.90
CA ARG A 199 15.18 19.08 -27.28
C ARG A 199 14.77 17.88 -28.14
N ILE A 200 13.54 17.41 -27.94
CA ILE A 200 12.94 16.33 -28.72
C ILE A 200 12.10 16.97 -29.83
N GLY A 201 12.43 16.69 -31.09
CA GLY A 201 11.70 17.14 -32.28
C GLY A 201 10.23 16.69 -32.29
N PRO A 202 9.34 17.23 -33.14
CA PRO A 202 7.91 16.90 -33.09
C PRO A 202 7.59 15.43 -33.36
N ASP A 203 8.35 14.80 -34.26
CA ASP A 203 8.13 13.45 -34.80
C ASP A 203 9.04 12.37 -34.20
N GLU A 204 9.98 12.74 -33.32
CA GLU A 204 10.89 11.79 -32.68
C GLU A 204 10.17 10.88 -31.67
N ILE A 205 10.52 9.61 -31.63
CA ILE A 205 9.99 8.69 -30.62
C ILE A 205 10.74 8.93 -29.31
N ALA A 206 9.99 9.25 -28.25
CA ALA A 206 10.53 9.40 -26.90
C ALA A 206 10.06 8.24 -26.03
N VAL A 207 11.00 7.49 -25.46
CA VAL A 207 10.72 6.44 -24.47
C VAL A 207 11.01 6.99 -23.08
N LEU A 208 10.03 6.95 -22.19
CA LEU A 208 10.15 7.40 -20.81
C LEU A 208 10.07 6.20 -19.85
N PHE A 209 11.11 6.04 -19.04
CA PHE A 209 11.07 5.19 -17.86
C PHE A 209 10.92 6.07 -16.62
N LEU A 210 9.85 5.88 -15.86
CA LEU A 210 9.58 6.61 -14.62
C LEU A 210 9.31 5.61 -13.49
N GLY A 211 10.22 5.55 -12.52
CA GLY A 211 10.10 4.69 -11.35
C GLY A 211 11.16 5.02 -10.31
N SER A 212 10.86 4.74 -9.05
CA SER A 212 11.80 4.79 -7.94
C SER A 212 12.11 3.36 -7.46
N GLY A 213 13.27 3.15 -6.84
CA GLY A 213 13.63 1.85 -6.26
C GLY A 213 13.82 0.72 -7.28
N TRP A 214 14.29 1.05 -8.48
CA TRP A 214 14.69 0.08 -9.50
C TRP A 214 16.17 -0.30 -9.32
N GLU A 215 16.48 -1.56 -9.58
CA GLU A 215 17.84 -2.14 -9.71
C GLU A 215 17.97 -2.74 -11.10
#